data_AF-A0A6P7G6J2-F1
#
_entry.id   AF-A0A6P7G6J2-F1
#
_cell.length_a   1.000
_cell.length_b   1.000
_cell.length_c   1.000
_cell.angle_alpha   90.00
_cell.angle_beta   90.00
_cell.angle_gamma   90.00
#
_symmetry.space_group_name_H-M   'P 1'
#
loop_
_entity.id
_entity.type
_entity.pdbx_description
1 polymer ?
#
loop_
_entity_poly.entity_id
_entity_poly.type
_entity_poly.pdbx_seq_one_letter_code
_entity_poly.pdbx_strand_id
1 'polypeptide(L)'
;MRIHKTLIQPITCYSSEAWVLKETSKNKLDTFERTVLRRILGPVRENRIFRSRNNNEIYQLYNETPLSDFITIQRLQWAGHVIRMGEDRLPKRALNARMQGKDQLGSHESAGKIQ
;
A
#
# COMPACT_ATOMS: atom_id res chain seq x y z
N MET A 1 -11.28 17.96 -5.14
CA MET A 1 -10.66 16.81 -4.45
C MET A 1 -11.51 15.55 -4.36
N ARG A 2 -12.85 15.60 -4.39
CA ARG A 2 -13.70 14.39 -4.33
C ARG A 2 -13.32 13.31 -5.37
N ILE A 3 -13.10 13.70 -6.63
CA ILE A 3 -12.70 12.78 -7.71
C ILE A 3 -11.41 12.01 -7.37
N HIS A 4 -10.40 12.70 -6.84
CA HIS A 4 -9.13 12.06 -6.44
C HIS A 4 -9.38 11.00 -5.35
N LYS A 5 -10.15 11.33 -4.31
CA LYS A 5 -10.42 10.42 -3.20
C LYS A 5 -11.29 9.24 -3.57
N THR A 6 -12.31 9.45 -4.40
CA THR A 6 -13.30 8.42 -4.69
C THR A 6 -12.83 7.46 -5.78
N LEU A 7 -11.99 7.90 -6.71
CA LEU A 7 -11.54 7.07 -7.83
C LEU A 7 -10.06 6.71 -7.73
N ILE A 8 -9.19 7.71 -7.58
CA ILE A 8 -7.74 7.50 -7.71
C ILE A 8 -7.16 6.81 -6.47
N GLN A 9 -7.53 7.26 -5.27
CA GLN A 9 -7.06 6.66 -4.01
C GLN A 9 -7.40 5.16 -3.89
N PRO A 10 -8.65 4.68 -4.07
CA PRO A 10 -8.95 3.26 -3.91
C PRO A 10 -8.28 2.38 -4.98
N ILE A 11 -8.24 2.83 -6.24
CA ILE A 11 -7.57 2.08 -7.32
C ILE A 11 -6.07 1.93 -7.01
N THR A 12 -5.44 3.01 -6.56
CA THR A 12 -4.00 2.99 -6.27
C THR A 12 -3.71 2.20 -5.00
N CYS A 13 -4.58 2.28 -3.99
CA CYS A 13 -4.50 1.47 -2.77
C CYS A 13 -4.57 -0.02 -3.09
N TYR A 14 -5.58 -0.46 -3.85
CA TYR A 14 -5.71 -1.85 -4.27
C TYR A 14 -4.49 -2.32 -5.07
N SER A 15 -4.05 -1.52 -6.04
CA SER A 15 -2.87 -1.85 -6.85
C SER A 15 -1.60 -1.96 -6.00
N SER A 16 -1.49 -1.13 -4.96
CA SER A 16 -0.35 -1.16 -4.05
C SER A 16 -0.31 -2.45 -3.24
N GLU A 17 -1.43 -3.12 -2.94
CA GLU A 17 -1.44 -4.39 -2.19
C GLU A 17 -0.60 -5.48 -2.87
N ALA A 18 -0.55 -5.48 -4.20
CA ALA A 18 0.25 -6.42 -4.98
C ALA A 18 1.76 -6.11 -5.01
N TRP A 19 2.19 -4.90 -4.60
CA TRP A 19 3.58 -4.45 -4.71
C TRP A 19 4.27 -4.29 -3.36
N VAL A 20 5.60 -4.46 -3.35
CA VAL A 20 6.42 -4.10 -2.18
C VAL A 20 6.59 -2.59 -2.14
N LEU A 21 6.07 -1.94 -1.10
CA LEU A 21 6.23 -0.50 -0.87
C LEU A 21 7.63 -0.19 -0.31
N LYS A 22 8.58 -0.04 -1.23
CA LYS A 22 9.88 0.58 -0.93
C LYS A 22 9.77 2.10 -0.99
N GLU A 23 10.73 2.79 -0.39
CA GLU A 23 10.81 4.26 -0.41
C GLU A 23 10.81 4.85 -1.83
N THR A 24 11.48 4.17 -2.77
CA THR A 24 11.47 4.54 -4.19
C THR A 24 10.08 4.46 -4.81
N SER A 25 9.28 3.45 -4.44
CA SER A 25 7.90 3.29 -4.89
C SER A 25 6.99 4.36 -4.30
N LYS A 26 7.16 4.70 -3.01
CA LYS A 26 6.41 5.79 -2.34
C LYS A 26 6.63 7.14 -3.04
N ASN A 27 7.89 7.49 -3.29
CA ASN A 27 8.23 8.73 -4.00
C ASN A 27 7.62 8.79 -5.42
N LYS A 28 7.54 7.65 -6.11
CA LYS A 28 6.86 7.55 -7.42
C LYS A 28 5.36 7.76 -7.29
N LEU A 29 4.72 7.18 -6.27
CA LEU A 29 3.29 7.35 -5.99
C LEU A 29 2.94 8.82 -5.72
N ASP A 30 3.74 9.51 -4.90
CA ASP A 30 3.49 10.92 -4.60
C ASP A 30 3.75 11.83 -5.82
N THR A 31 4.70 11.45 -6.68
CA THR A 31 4.94 12.15 -7.95
C THR A 31 3.78 11.95 -8.93
N PHE A 32 3.24 10.74 -8.98
CA PHE A 32 2.04 10.43 -9.75
C PHE A 32 0.83 11.22 -9.22
N GLU A 33 0.60 11.22 -7.90
CA GLU A 33 -0.48 11.99 -7.26
C GLU A 33 -0.40 13.47 -7.62
N ARG A 34 0.78 14.09 -7.47
CA ARG A 34 1.00 15.50 -7.88
C ARG A 34 0.69 15.74 -9.35
N THR A 35 0.99 14.77 -10.23
CA THR A 35 0.68 14.88 -11.67
C THR A 35 -0.83 14.85 -11.91
N VAL A 36 -1.54 13.96 -11.24
CA VAL A 36 -3.01 13.86 -11.30
C VAL A 36 -3.65 15.13 -10.73
N LEU A 37 -3.19 15.60 -9.57
CA LEU A 37 -3.72 16.81 -8.92
C LEU A 37 -3.53 18.05 -9.79
N ARG A 38 -2.37 18.21 -10.47
CA ARG A 38 -2.17 19.31 -11.43
C ARG A 38 -3.16 19.26 -12.60
N ARG A 39 -3.50 18.07 -13.08
CA ARG A 39 -4.50 17.90 -14.15
C ARG A 39 -5.91 18.26 -13.67
N ILE A 40 -6.29 17.84 -12.46
CA ILE A 40 -7.61 18.12 -11.88
C ILE A 40 -7.77 19.61 -11.56
N LEU A 41 -6.77 20.22 -10.94
CA LEU A 41 -6.81 21.64 -10.57
C LEU A 41 -6.62 22.56 -11.77
N GLY A 42 -5.95 22.07 -12.82
CA GLY A 42 -5.63 22.81 -14.03
C GLY A 42 -4.43 23.76 -13.89
N PRO A 43 -4.20 24.63 -14.87
CA PRO A 43 -3.21 25.70 -14.78
C PRO A 43 -3.71 26.87 -13.93
N VAL A 44 -2.79 27.71 -13.48
CA VAL A 44 -3.09 28.99 -12.83
C VAL A 44 -2.81 30.13 -13.80
N ARG A 45 -3.65 31.18 -13.77
CA ARG A 45 -3.49 32.37 -14.61
C ARG A 45 -2.79 33.46 -13.80
N GLU A 46 -1.60 33.85 -14.23
CA GLU A 46 -0.79 34.88 -13.59
C GLU A 46 -0.34 35.88 -14.66
N ASN A 47 -0.60 37.18 -14.45
CA ASN A 47 -0.22 38.24 -15.39
C ASN A 47 -0.63 37.99 -16.84
N ARG A 48 -1.86 37.46 -17.05
CA ARG A 48 -2.43 37.06 -18.35
C ARG A 48 -1.76 35.86 -19.03
N ILE A 49 -0.76 35.23 -18.41
CA ILE A 49 -0.10 34.01 -18.88
C ILE A 49 -0.61 32.81 -18.06
N PHE A 50 -0.80 31.67 -18.72
CA PHE A 50 -1.11 30.42 -18.03
C PHE A 50 0.18 29.69 -17.68
N ARG A 51 0.35 29.35 -16.41
CA ARG A 51 1.46 28.53 -15.93
C ARG A 51 0.97 27.28 -15.20
N SER A 52 1.82 26.26 -15.18
CA SER A 52 1.61 25.10 -14.33
C SER A 52 1.77 25.48 -12.85
N ARG A 53 1.04 24.79 -11.97
CA ARG A 53 1.11 25.00 -10.53
C ARG A 53 2.38 24.38 -9.93
N ASN A 54 2.99 25.09 -8.99
CA ASN A 54 4.15 24.62 -8.24
C ASN A 54 3.76 23.57 -7.19
N ASN A 55 4.71 22.77 -6.69
CA ASN A 55 4.46 21.74 -5.68
C ASN A 55 3.86 22.33 -4.41
N ASN A 56 4.37 23.48 -3.94
CA ASN A 56 3.86 24.13 -2.73
C ASN A 56 2.41 24.57 -2.88
N GLU A 57 2.04 25.12 -4.05
CA GLU A 57 0.65 25.50 -4.35
C GLU A 57 -0.26 24.27 -4.35
N ILE A 58 0.20 23.14 -4.90
CA ILE A 58 -0.56 21.88 -4.89
C ILE A 58 -0.76 21.36 -3.46
N TYR A 59 0.29 21.38 -2.62
CA TYR A 59 0.17 20.96 -1.23
C TYR A 59 -0.74 21.87 -0.41
N GLN A 60 -0.70 23.18 -0.63
CA GLN A 60 -1.61 24.13 0.03
C GLN A 60 -3.07 23.93 -0.41
N LEU A 61 -3.32 23.66 -1.69
CA LEU A 61 -4.67 23.44 -2.22
C LEU A 61 -5.24 22.07 -1.85
N TYR A 62 -4.39 21.05 -1.76
CA TYR A 62 -4.81 19.71 -1.38
C TYR A 62 -4.96 19.58 0.14
N ASN A 63 -4.01 20.16 0.90
CA ASN A 63 -3.96 20.20 2.36
C ASN A 63 -4.27 18.86 3.04
N GLU A 64 -3.77 17.77 2.45
CA GLU A 64 -4.06 16.41 2.88
C GLU A 64 -2.81 15.54 2.86
N THR A 65 -2.91 14.40 3.53
CA THR A 65 -1.86 13.38 3.59
C THR A 65 -1.49 12.89 2.18
N PRO A 66 -0.19 12.76 1.87
CA PRO A 66 0.26 12.18 0.61
C PRO A 66 -0.30 10.77 0.37
N LEU A 67 -0.44 10.39 -0.89
CA LEU A 67 -0.96 9.07 -1.27
C LEU A 67 -0.14 7.92 -0.70
N SER A 68 1.18 8.03 -0.68
CA SER A 68 2.06 7.00 -0.13
C SER A 68 1.81 6.73 1.37
N ASP A 69 1.57 7.79 2.13
CA ASP A 69 1.25 7.71 3.56
C ASP A 69 -0.16 7.17 3.78
N PHE A 70 -1.14 7.61 2.98
CA PHE A 70 -2.49 7.06 3.02
C PHE A 70 -2.48 5.54 2.82
N ILE A 71 -1.77 5.06 1.81
CA ILE A 71 -1.63 3.61 1.55
C ILE A 71 -0.94 2.91 2.71
N THR A 72 0.09 3.53 3.29
CA THR A 72 0.81 2.97 4.43
C THR A 72 -0.13 2.82 5.64
N ILE A 73 -0.95 3.83 5.91
CA ILE A 73 -1.97 3.80 6.96
C ILE A 73 -2.98 2.68 6.70
N GLN A 74 -3.52 2.56 5.48
CA GLN A 74 -4.49 1.50 5.15
C GLN A 74 -3.91 0.10 5.34
N ARG A 75 -2.64 -0.12 4.98
CA ARG A 75 -1.94 -1.39 5.23
C ARG A 75 -1.77 -1.68 6.71
N LEU A 76 -1.42 -0.68 7.51
CA LEU A 76 -1.32 -0.83 8.96
C LEU A 76 -2.68 -1.14 9.59
N GLN A 77 -3.75 -0.48 9.14
CA GLN A 77 -5.11 -0.78 9.58
C GLN A 77 -5.51 -2.22 9.24
N TRP A 78 -5.24 -2.67 8.01
CA TRP A 78 -5.49 -4.05 7.59
C TRP A 78 -4.67 -5.05 8.41
N ALA A 79 -3.38 -4.80 8.60
CA ALA A 79 -2.52 -5.65 9.42
C ALA A 79 -3.02 -5.72 10.87
N GLY A 80 -3.39 -4.58 11.46
CA GLY A 80 -4.00 -4.52 12.78
C GLY A 80 -5.33 -5.26 12.86
N HIS A 81 -6.15 -5.19 11.81
CA HIS A 81 -7.39 -5.96 11.70
C HIS A 81 -7.10 -7.46 11.68
N VAL A 82 -6.15 -7.93 10.86
CA VAL A 82 -5.72 -9.33 10.83
C VAL A 82 -5.20 -9.78 12.19
N ILE A 83 -4.40 -8.97 12.89
CA ILE A 83 -3.90 -9.30 14.23
C ILE A 83 -5.03 -9.50 15.24
N ARG A 84 -6.13 -8.73 15.14
CA ARG A 84 -7.30 -8.85 16.03
C ARG A 84 -8.28 -9.95 15.62
N MET A 85 -8.13 -10.57 14.44
CA MET A 85 -8.96 -11.70 14.06
C MET A 85 -8.70 -12.92 14.95
N GLY A 86 -9.72 -13.79 15.08
CA GLY A 86 -9.58 -15.09 15.74
C GLY A 86 -8.54 -15.99 15.07
N GLU A 87 -7.91 -16.86 15.86
CA GLU A 87 -6.82 -17.74 15.42
C GLU A 87 -7.25 -18.80 14.38
N ASP A 88 -8.54 -19.07 14.26
CA ASP A 88 -9.13 -19.97 13.27
C ASP A 88 -9.13 -19.39 11.85
N ARG A 89 -9.05 -18.06 11.72
CA ARG A 89 -9.20 -17.35 10.45
C ARG A 89 -7.96 -17.52 9.57
N LEU A 90 -8.17 -17.84 8.29
CA LEU A 90 -7.10 -18.07 7.31
C LEU A 90 -6.05 -16.94 7.25
N PRO A 91 -6.42 -15.63 7.23
CA PRO A 91 -5.41 -14.57 7.18
C PRO A 91 -4.52 -14.51 8.43
N LYS A 92 -5.08 -14.75 9.61
CA LYS A 92 -4.34 -14.80 10.89
C LYS A 92 -3.40 -15.99 10.92
N ARG A 93 -3.88 -17.16 10.47
CA ARG A 93 -3.06 -18.37 10.32
C ARG A 93 -1.94 -18.16 9.31
N ALA A 94 -2.21 -17.53 8.17
CA ALA A 94 -1.20 -17.23 7.16
C ALA A 94 -0.14 -16.24 7.67
N LEU A 95 -0.54 -15.24 8.46
CA LEU A 95 0.39 -14.31 9.12
C LEU A 95 1.29 -15.03 10.14
N ASN A 96 0.72 -15.94 10.94
CA ASN A 96 1.44 -16.70 11.96
C ASN A 96 2.20 -17.90 11.39
N ALA A 97 1.89 -18.32 10.16
CA ALA A 97 2.55 -19.43 9.50
C ALA A 97 4.02 -19.07 9.26
N ARG A 98 4.90 -19.64 10.08
CA ARG A 98 6.32 -19.69 9.74
C ARG A 98 6.44 -20.55 8.49
N MET A 99 7.05 -20.02 7.43
CA MET A 99 7.61 -20.85 6.37
C MET A 99 8.74 -21.68 6.97
N GLN A 100 8.40 -22.82 7.57
CA GLN A 100 9.37 -23.90 7.71
C GLN A 100 9.60 -24.40 6.29
N GLY A 101 10.78 -24.11 5.75
CA GLY A 101 11.23 -24.74 4.52
C GLY A 101 11.03 -26.25 4.66
N LYS A 102 10.50 -26.88 3.61
CA LYS A 102 10.51 -28.34 3.52
C LYS A 102 11.96 -28.77 3.39
N ASP A 103 12.62 -29.01 4.52
CA ASP A 103 13.69 -29.97 4.61
C ASP A 103 13.35 -30.90 5.77
N GLN A 104 13.41 -32.20 5.46
CA GLN A 104 13.24 -33.37 6.35
C GLN A 104 11.79 -33.87 6.52
N LEU A 105 11.40 -34.80 5.65
CA LEU A 105 10.76 -36.03 6.13
C LEU A 105 11.00 -37.18 5.14
N GLY A 106 12.09 -37.90 5.42
CA GLY A 106 12.51 -39.11 4.74
C GLY A 106 13.50 -39.87 5.61
N SER A 107 13.20 -40.03 6.90
CA SER A 107 13.83 -41.08 7.71
C SER A 107 12.74 -42.08 8.06
N HIS A 108 12.75 -43.18 7.31
CA HIS A 108 12.06 -44.41 7.66
C HIS A 108 12.70 -44.95 8.95
N GLU A 109 12.03 -44.79 10.07
CA GLU A 109 12.37 -45.50 11.31
C GLU A 109 11.83 -46.93 11.17
N SER A 110 12.69 -47.81 10.67
CA SER A 110 12.38 -49.24 10.48
C SER A 110 12.32 -49.96 11.83
N ALA A 111 11.12 -50.45 12.12
CA ALA A 111 10.79 -51.75 12.73
C ALA A 111 11.48 -52.13 14.06
N GLY A 112 10.64 -52.22 15.09
CA GLY A 112 10.98 -52.81 16.38
C GLY A 112 11.49 -54.25 16.27
N LYS A 113 12.53 -54.52 17.06
CA LYS A 113 12.98 -55.86 17.45
C LYS A 113 12.74 -56.05 18.94
N ILE A 114 11.65 -56.71 19.31
CA ILE A 114 11.44 -57.53 20.53
C ILE A 114 10.22 -58.39 20.13
N GLN A 115 10.22 -59.72 20.06
CA GLN A 115 10.84 -60.76 20.87
C GLN A 115 10.87 -62.06 20.06
#